data_AF-A0A0A2T791-F1
#
_entry.id   AF-A0A0A2T791-F1
#
_cell.length_a   1.000
_cell.length_b   1.000
_cell.length_c   1.000
_cell.angle_alpha   90.00
_cell.angle_beta   90.00
_cell.angle_gamma   90.00
#
_symmetry.space_group_name_H-M   'P 1'
#
loop_
_entity.id
_entity.type
_entity.pdbx_description
1 polymer ?
#
loop_
_entity_poly.entity_id
_entity_poly.type
_entity_poly.pdbx_seq_one_letter_code
_entity_poly.pdbx_strand_id
1 'polypeptide(L)'
;MNNLKILLLKIASLPPSDQRWILNQLTPSEKERFNKINGSFLLRKAQQFRKISLSQLPHEAKTAQLPKLCEKLKRQDPLYIAIILEQGQFTWAKPFLTSIGNSEEIKRLMNTVAPSLKPAAKLCVFKQWQSQLDFHDQLEIRNG
;
A
#
# COMPACT_ATOMS: atom_id res chain seq x y z
N MET A 1 -3.04 -11.12 6.10
CA MET A 1 -3.89 -12.22 5.57
C MET A 1 -3.26 -13.02 4.42
N ASN A 2 -2.02 -12.73 3.96
CA ASN A 2 -1.49 -13.30 2.70
C ASN A 2 -0.52 -14.50 2.81
N ASN A 3 -0.05 -14.87 4.01
CA ASN A 3 0.98 -15.91 4.14
C ASN A 3 0.49 -17.32 3.79
N LEU A 4 -0.73 -17.69 4.20
CA LEU A 4 -1.31 -19.00 3.90
C LEU A 4 -1.56 -19.18 2.40
N LYS A 5 -2.03 -18.14 1.71
CA LYS A 5 -2.30 -18.16 0.27
C LYS A 5 -1.00 -18.35 -0.53
N ILE A 6 0.05 -17.63 -0.16
CA ILE A 6 1.38 -17.76 -0.80
C ILE A 6 1.94 -19.16 -0.54
N LEU A 7 1.82 -19.68 0.67
CA LEU A 7 2.29 -21.02 1.03
C LEU A 7 1.55 -22.10 0.23
N LEU A 8 0.22 -22.02 0.10
CA LEU A 8 -0.58 -22.94 -0.72
C LEU A 8 -0.18 -22.91 -2.20
N LEU A 9 0.07 -21.73 -2.75
CA LEU A 9 0.52 -21.58 -4.14
C LEU A 9 1.94 -22.14 -4.34
N LYS A 10 2.84 -21.94 -3.37
CA LYS A 10 4.17 -22.56 -3.38
C LYS A 10 4.08 -24.08 -3.39
N ILE A 11 3.31 -24.66 -2.47
CA ILE A 11 3.13 -26.12 -2.43
C ILE A 11 2.49 -26.63 -3.72
N ALA A 12 1.46 -25.95 -4.22
CA ALA A 12 0.77 -26.34 -5.46
C ALA A 12 1.65 -26.24 -6.71
N SER A 13 2.71 -25.43 -6.69
CA SER A 13 3.67 -25.32 -7.80
C SER A 13 4.57 -26.56 -7.94
N LEU A 14 4.79 -27.29 -6.85
CA LEU A 14 5.68 -28.45 -6.77
C LEU A 14 5.11 -29.69 -7.49
N PRO A 15 5.94 -30.68 -7.84
CA PRO A 15 5.48 -31.99 -8.30
C PRO A 15 4.58 -32.71 -7.28
N PRO A 16 3.67 -33.60 -7.72
CA PRO A 16 2.78 -34.33 -6.82
C PRO A 16 3.49 -35.19 -5.76
N SER A 17 4.70 -35.68 -6.04
CA SER A 17 5.55 -36.41 -5.08
C SER A 17 5.89 -35.53 -3.88
N ASP A 18 6.31 -34.30 -4.15
CA ASP A 18 6.82 -33.36 -3.17
C ASP A 18 5.68 -32.76 -2.36
N GLN A 19 4.52 -32.53 -3.00
CA GLN A 19 3.29 -32.16 -2.31
C GLN A 19 2.90 -33.20 -1.26
N ARG A 20 2.92 -34.49 -1.61
CA ARG A 20 2.62 -35.58 -0.67
C ARG A 20 3.67 -35.66 0.44
N TRP A 21 4.94 -35.50 0.10
CA TRP A 21 6.02 -35.48 1.08
C TRP A 21 5.81 -34.35 2.11
N ILE A 22 5.51 -33.12 1.68
CA ILE A 22 5.22 -31.99 2.58
C ILE A 22 4.01 -32.28 3.47
N LEU A 23 2.92 -32.80 2.91
CA LEU A 23 1.73 -33.15 3.69
C LEU A 23 2.00 -34.25 4.72
N ASN A 24 2.94 -35.16 4.43
CA ASN A 24 3.33 -36.23 5.35
C ASN A 24 4.19 -35.72 6.52
N GLN A 25 4.96 -34.65 6.32
CA GLN A 25 5.77 -34.00 7.36
C GLN A 25 4.96 -33.17 8.37
N LEU A 26 3.67 -32.91 8.08
CA LEU A 26 2.81 -32.18 9.02
C LEU A 26 2.63 -32.95 10.33
N THR A 27 2.75 -32.26 11.45
CA THR A 27 2.41 -32.81 12.76
C THR A 27 0.91 -33.15 12.84
N PRO A 28 0.48 -34.03 13.76
CA PRO A 28 -0.94 -34.38 13.91
C PRO A 28 -1.84 -33.15 14.08
N SER A 29 -1.41 -32.18 14.88
CA SER A 29 -2.14 -30.93 15.11
C SER A 29 -2.24 -30.05 13.86
N GLU A 30 -1.22 -30.06 13.00
CA GLU A 30 -1.23 -29.33 11.74
C GLU A 30 -2.10 -30.03 10.68
N LYS A 31 -2.13 -31.37 10.66
CA LYS A 31 -3.04 -32.15 9.80
C LYS A 31 -4.49 -31.88 10.16
N GLU A 32 -4.83 -31.82 11.45
CA GLU A 32 -6.18 -31.43 11.88
C GLU A 32 -6.53 -30.01 11.44
N ARG A 33 -5.62 -29.05 11.61
CA ARG A 33 -5.83 -27.67 11.14
C ARG A 33 -6.01 -27.61 9.63
N PHE A 34 -5.19 -28.35 8.87
CA PHE A 34 -5.30 -28.46 7.42
C PHE A 34 -6.66 -29.04 6.99
N ASN A 35 -7.14 -30.07 7.68
CA ASN A 35 -8.46 -30.65 7.43
C ASN A 35 -9.60 -29.68 7.78
N LYS A 36 -9.50 -28.98 8.93
CA LYS A 36 -10.50 -27.97 9.35
C LYS A 36 -10.70 -26.86 8.33
N ILE A 37 -9.64 -26.44 7.63
CA ILE A 37 -9.71 -25.40 6.58
C ILE A 37 -9.99 -25.95 5.19
N ASN A 38 -10.35 -27.24 5.04
CA ASN A 38 -10.49 -27.90 3.75
C ASN A 38 -9.23 -27.75 2.87
N GLY A 39 -8.05 -27.90 3.48
CA GLY A 39 -6.76 -27.66 2.85
C GLY A 39 -6.55 -28.46 1.56
N SER A 40 -7.07 -29.69 1.49
CA SER A 40 -7.02 -30.54 0.29
C SER A 40 -7.73 -29.89 -0.91
N PHE A 41 -8.89 -29.27 -0.67
CA PHE A 41 -9.65 -28.55 -1.69
C PHE A 41 -8.96 -27.24 -2.08
N LEU A 42 -8.43 -26.51 -1.10
CA LEU A 42 -7.66 -25.28 -1.34
C LEU A 42 -6.39 -25.55 -2.17
N LEU A 43 -5.71 -26.67 -1.90
CA LEU A 43 -4.51 -27.09 -2.62
C LEU A 43 -4.86 -27.49 -4.06
N ARG A 44 -5.97 -28.19 -4.28
CA ARG A 44 -6.47 -28.50 -5.63
C ARG A 44 -6.87 -27.24 -6.41
N LYS A 45 -7.46 -26.23 -5.75
CA LYS A 45 -7.71 -24.92 -6.37
C LYS A 45 -6.42 -24.19 -6.69
N ALA A 46 -5.44 -24.21 -5.78
CA ALA A 46 -4.14 -23.61 -5.98
C ALA A 46 -3.36 -24.23 -7.16
N GLN A 47 -3.54 -25.53 -7.42
CA GLN A 47 -2.94 -26.22 -8.58
C GLN A 47 -3.38 -25.64 -9.93
N GLN A 48 -4.58 -25.04 -10.02
CA GLN A 48 -5.02 -24.35 -11.23
C GLN A 48 -4.11 -23.16 -11.58
N PHE A 49 -3.46 -22.60 -10.57
CA PHE A 49 -2.52 -21.48 -10.68
C PHE A 49 -1.06 -21.94 -10.72
N ARG A 50 -0.78 -23.24 -10.86
CA ARG A 50 0.59 -23.80 -10.92
C ARG A 50 1.45 -23.19 -12.02
N LYS A 51 0.83 -22.78 -13.14
CA LYS A 51 1.51 -22.14 -14.28
C LYS A 51 1.78 -20.64 -14.06
N ILE A 52 1.19 -20.03 -13.03
CA ILE A 52 1.46 -18.64 -12.71
C ILE A 52 2.81 -18.59 -12.02
N SER A 53 3.73 -17.84 -12.62
CA SER A 53 5.02 -17.61 -12.01
C SER A 53 4.79 -16.85 -10.70
N LEU A 54 5.22 -17.40 -9.56
CA LEU A 54 5.06 -16.76 -8.25
C LEU A 54 5.76 -15.39 -8.17
N SER A 55 6.69 -15.11 -9.10
CA SER A 55 7.30 -13.79 -9.34
C SER A 55 6.34 -12.74 -9.91
N GLN A 56 5.21 -13.17 -10.49
CA GLN A 56 4.13 -12.31 -10.99
C GLN A 56 3.00 -12.10 -9.97
N LEU A 57 3.01 -12.84 -8.85
CA LEU A 57 2.16 -12.45 -7.74
C LEU A 57 2.65 -11.08 -7.28
N PRO A 58 1.76 -10.09 -7.12
CA PRO A 58 2.16 -8.83 -6.52
C PRO A 58 2.76 -9.16 -5.16
N HIS A 59 4.09 -9.07 -5.07
CA HIS A 59 4.76 -8.91 -3.80
C HIS A 59 4.07 -7.68 -3.20
N GLU A 60 3.40 -7.85 -2.05
CA GLU A 60 3.00 -6.73 -1.22
C GLU A 60 4.27 -6.09 -0.65
N ALA A 61 4.94 -5.36 -1.54
CA ALA A 61 5.97 -4.39 -1.31
C ALA A 61 6.10 -3.59 -2.63
N LYS A 62 4.97 -3.20 -3.24
CA LYS A 62 4.99 -1.92 -3.95
C LYS A 62 5.23 -0.89 -2.85
N THR A 63 6.49 -0.54 -2.62
CA THR A 63 6.84 0.78 -2.09
C THR A 63 5.93 1.74 -2.84
N ALA A 64 4.95 2.32 -2.14
CA ALA A 64 3.94 3.16 -2.76
C ALA A 64 4.69 4.19 -3.61
N GLN A 65 4.66 4.02 -4.93
CA GLN A 65 5.34 4.94 -5.82
C GLN A 65 4.63 6.26 -5.60
N LEU A 66 5.35 7.22 -5.02
CA LEU A 66 4.78 8.52 -4.73
C LEU A 66 4.34 9.13 -6.07
N PRO A 67 3.10 9.66 -6.14
CA PRO A 67 2.64 10.37 -7.32
C PRO A 67 3.65 11.44 -7.77
N LYS A 68 3.75 11.69 -9.07
CA LYS A 68 4.75 12.64 -9.60
C LYS A 68 4.58 14.05 -9.03
N LEU A 69 3.36 14.45 -8.70
CA LEU A 69 3.04 15.70 -7.99
C LEU A 69 3.79 15.85 -6.64
N CYS A 70 4.15 14.74 -5.98
CA CYS A 70 4.93 14.76 -4.75
C CYS A 70 6.32 15.37 -4.98
N GLU A 71 6.95 15.16 -6.13
CA GLU A 71 8.25 15.75 -6.43
C GLU A 71 8.17 17.27 -6.59
N LYS A 72 7.06 17.79 -7.15
CA LYS A 72 6.79 19.23 -7.20
C LYS A 72 6.52 19.78 -5.81
N LEU A 73 5.74 19.05 -4.99
CA LEU A 73 5.37 19.44 -3.64
C LEU A 73 6.57 19.47 -2.68
N LYS A 74 7.54 18.55 -2.82
CA LYS A 74 8.78 18.50 -2.03
C LYS A 74 9.60 19.79 -2.05
N ARG A 75 9.49 20.58 -3.11
CA ARG A 75 10.25 21.83 -3.31
C ARG A 75 9.56 23.05 -2.71
N GLN A 76 8.37 22.88 -2.16
CA GLN A 76 7.58 23.96 -1.58
C GLN A 76 7.94 24.18 -0.11
N ASP A 77 7.48 25.32 0.42
CA ASP A 77 7.66 25.65 1.82
C ASP A 77 6.98 24.63 2.76
N PRO A 78 7.59 24.26 3.91
CA PRO A 78 7.01 23.31 4.85
C PRO A 78 5.58 23.65 5.32
N LEU A 79 5.25 24.94 5.49
CA LEU A 79 3.91 25.38 5.86
C LEU A 79 2.92 25.19 4.71
N TYR A 80 3.36 25.44 3.48
CA TYR A 80 2.56 25.20 2.27
C TYR A 80 2.23 23.71 2.13
N ILE A 81 3.21 22.84 2.34
CA ILE A 81 3.04 21.39 2.34
C ILE A 81 2.07 20.95 3.45
N ALA A 82 2.22 21.49 4.66
CA ALA A 82 1.35 21.18 5.79
C ALA A 82 -0.13 21.50 5.48
N ILE A 83 -0.40 22.67 4.89
CA ILE A 83 -1.76 23.06 4.50
C ILE A 83 -2.34 22.10 3.45
N ILE A 84 -1.55 21.70 2.45
CA ILE A 84 -2.00 20.79 1.39
C ILE A 84 -2.32 19.40 1.94
N LEU A 85 -1.45 18.85 2.78
CA LEU A 85 -1.66 17.54 3.39
C LEU A 85 -2.85 17.53 4.36
N GLU A 86 -3.09 18.63 5.09
CA GLU A 86 -4.25 18.77 5.97
C GLU A 86 -5.57 18.81 5.19
N GLN A 87 -5.62 19.56 4.09
CA GLN A 87 -6.83 19.74 3.30
C GLN A 87 -7.15 18.53 2.41
N GLY A 88 -6.14 17.88 1.84
CA GLY A 88 -6.33 16.84 0.82
C GLY A 88 -6.49 15.41 1.33
N GLN A 89 -6.21 15.15 2.62
CA GLN A 89 -6.35 13.83 3.27
C GLN A 89 -5.78 12.64 2.46
N PHE A 90 -4.68 12.86 1.76
CA PHE A 90 -4.19 11.90 0.77
C PHE A 90 -3.72 10.57 1.38
N THR A 91 -4.05 9.47 0.71
CA THR A 91 -3.52 8.13 1.03
C THR A 91 -2.00 8.05 0.94
N TRP A 92 -1.38 8.88 0.09
CA TRP A 92 0.06 9.00 -0.06
C TRP A 92 0.73 9.97 0.93
N ALA A 93 -0.01 10.68 1.79
CA ALA A 93 0.57 11.65 2.73
C ALA A 93 1.59 11.03 3.69
N LYS A 94 1.28 9.85 4.22
CA LYS A 94 2.19 9.10 5.13
C LYS A 94 3.48 8.67 4.44
N PRO A 95 3.46 7.93 3.30
CA PRO A 95 4.70 7.58 2.60
C PRO A 95 5.47 8.81 2.09
N PHE A 96 4.77 9.90 1.77
CA PHE A 96 5.39 11.16 1.37
C PHE A 96 6.22 11.78 2.49
N LEU A 97 5.65 11.90 3.69
CA LEU A 97 6.37 12.40 4.87
C LEU A 97 7.59 11.54 5.18
N THR A 98 7.49 10.21 5.09
CA THR A 98 8.65 9.31 5.30
C THR A 98 9.76 9.50 4.26
N SER A 99 9.43 10.01 3.07
CA SER A 99 10.41 10.25 2.00
C SER A 99 11.14 11.60 2.10
N ILE A 100 10.76 12.47 3.04
CA ILE A 100 11.28 13.84 3.15
C ILE A 100 12.07 14.00 4.45
N GLY A 101 13.26 14.61 4.36
CA GLY A 101 14.11 14.87 5.53
C GLY A 101 13.46 15.76 6.60
N ASN A 102 12.57 16.67 6.21
CA ASN A 102 11.92 17.65 7.09
C ASN A 102 10.54 17.20 7.60
N SER A 103 10.30 15.89 7.69
CA SER A 103 8.98 15.32 8.02
C SER A 103 8.43 15.76 9.38
N GLU A 104 9.29 15.88 10.40
CA GLU A 104 8.90 16.29 11.75
C GLU A 104 8.49 17.77 11.83
N GLU A 105 9.14 18.63 11.05
CA GLU A 105 8.75 20.04 10.96
C GLU A 105 7.38 20.20 10.29
N ILE A 106 7.13 19.47 9.20
CA ILE A 106 5.83 19.49 8.51
C ILE A 106 4.72 18.97 9.44
N LYS A 107 4.97 17.86 10.15
CA LYS A 107 4.01 17.32 11.14
C LYS A 107 3.73 18.33 12.26
N ARG A 108 4.76 19.01 12.77
CA ARG A 108 4.59 20.06 13.77
C ARG A 108 3.69 21.17 13.23
N LEU A 109 3.98 21.69 12.04
CA LEU A 109 3.20 22.77 11.40
C LEU A 109 1.75 22.34 11.12
N MET A 110 1.52 21.10 10.71
CA MET A 110 0.16 20.54 10.54
C MET A 110 -0.64 20.51 11.84
N ASN A 111 0.02 20.34 12.99
CA ASN A 111 -0.65 20.23 14.29
C ASN A 111 -0.77 21.58 15.02
N THR A 112 0.07 22.56 14.71
CA THR A 112 0.12 23.84 15.43
C THR A 112 -0.37 25.03 14.61
N VAL A 113 0.20 25.24 13.42
CA VAL A 113 -0.03 26.45 12.61
C VAL A 113 -1.17 26.24 11.64
N ALA A 114 -1.22 25.11 10.94
CA ALA A 114 -2.24 24.84 9.96
C ALA A 114 -3.68 24.85 10.55
N PRO A 115 -3.95 24.35 11.78
CA PRO A 115 -5.27 24.45 12.40
C PRO A 115 -5.66 25.87 12.82
N SER A 116 -4.69 26.74 13.13
CA SER A 116 -4.95 28.12 13.54
C SER A 116 -5.21 29.08 12.36
N LEU A 117 -4.91 28.65 11.13
CA LEU A 117 -5.23 29.40 9.92
C LEU A 117 -6.73 29.37 9.61
N LYS A 118 -7.25 30.50 9.11
CA LYS A 118 -8.63 30.61 8.64
C LYS A 118 -8.92 29.55 7.56
N PRO A 119 -10.06 28.83 7.62
CA PRO A 119 -10.42 27.83 6.62
C PRO A 119 -10.40 28.37 5.18
N ALA A 120 -10.84 29.60 4.97
CA ALA A 120 -10.83 30.25 3.65
C ALA A 120 -9.41 30.43 3.08
N ALA A 121 -8.42 30.71 3.94
CA ALA A 121 -7.02 30.85 3.51
C ALA A 121 -6.44 29.49 3.10
N LYS A 122 -6.72 28.44 3.88
CA LYS A 122 -6.30 27.06 3.55
C LYS A 122 -6.91 26.58 2.24
N LEU A 123 -8.21 26.82 2.04
CA LEU A 123 -8.90 26.49 0.80
C LEU A 123 -8.35 27.27 -0.40
N CYS A 124 -7.98 28.53 -0.23
CA CYS A 124 -7.37 29.33 -1.28
C CYS A 124 -6.02 28.73 -1.71
N VAL A 125 -5.15 28.43 -0.75
CA VAL A 125 -3.84 27.79 -0.98
C VAL A 125 -4.03 26.43 -1.66
N PHE A 126 -4.98 25.62 -1.20
CA PHE A 126 -5.27 24.32 -1.78
C PHE A 126 -5.79 24.41 -3.23
N LYS A 127 -6.71 25.34 -3.52
CA LYS A 127 -7.21 25.58 -4.88
C LYS A 127 -6.12 26.10 -5.81
N GLN A 128 -5.26 27.00 -5.31
CA GLN A 128 -4.12 27.50 -6.06
C GLN A 128 -3.19 26.35 -6.42
N TRP A 129 -2.87 25.47 -5.46
CA TRP A 129 -2.09 24.27 -5.73
C TRP A 129 -2.75 23.38 -6.79
N GLN A 130 -4.05 23.09 -6.68
CA GLN A 130 -4.78 22.29 -7.67
C GLN A 130 -4.71 22.88 -9.08
N SER A 131 -4.75 24.21 -9.22
CA SER A 131 -4.68 24.87 -10.53
C SER A 131 -3.31 24.76 -11.20
N GLN A 132 -2.25 24.47 -10.44
CA GLN A 132 -0.88 24.29 -10.95
C GLN A 132 -0.58 22.83 -11.33
N LEU A 133 -1.51 21.91 -11.07
CA LEU A 133 -1.35 20.51 -11.38
C LEU A 133 -1.78 20.21 -12.81
N ASP A 134 -1.07 19.26 -13.41
CA ASP A 134 -1.41 18.76 -14.73
C ASP A 134 -2.74 17.98 -14.67
N PHE A 135 -3.44 17.90 -15.80
CA PHE A 135 -4.76 17.25 -15.87
C PHE A 135 -4.77 15.82 -15.29
N HIS A 136 -3.67 15.07 -15.49
CA HIS A 136 -3.53 13.72 -14.97
C HIS A 136 -3.46 13.70 -13.43
N ASP A 137 -2.69 14.62 -12.83
CA ASP A 137 -2.55 14.74 -11.37
C ASP A 137 -3.87 15.21 -10.72
N GLN A 138 -4.67 16.03 -11.42
CA GLN A 138 -5.99 16.45 -10.95
C GLN A 138 -6.99 15.28 -10.85
N LEU A 139 -6.89 14.29 -11.75
CA LEU A 139 -7.74 13.09 -11.72
C LEU A 139 -7.36 12.15 -10.57
N GLU A 140 -6.08 12.06 -10.22
CA GLU A 140 -5.63 11.27 -9.07
C GLU A 140 -6.13 11.85 -7.74
N ILE A 141 -6.25 13.17 -7.64
CA ILE A 141 -6.74 13.85 -6.42
C ILE A 141 -8.24 13.64 -6.19
N ARG A 142 -9.04 13.53 -7.26
CA ARG A 142 -10.49 13.33 -7.14
C ARG A 142 -10.90 11.90 -6.80
N ASN A 143 -10.02 10.92 -7.04
CA ASN A 143 -10.32 9.50 -6.93
C ASN A 143 -9.48 8.77 -5.87
N GLY A 144 -8.66 9.50 -5.10
CA GLY A 144 -7.69 8.97 -4.14
C GLY A 144 -8.05 9.20 -2.68
#